data_AF-A0AAX6LGP0-F1
#
_entry.id   AF-A0AAX6LGP0-F1
#
_cell.length_a   1.000
_cell.length_b   1.000
_cell.length_c   1.000
_cell.angle_alpha   90.00
_cell.angle_beta   90.00
_cell.angle_gamma   90.00
#
_symmetry.space_group_name_H-M   'P 1'
#
loop_
_entity.id
_entity.type
_entity.pdbx_description
1 polymer ?
#
loop_
_entity_poly.entity_id
_entity_poly.type
_entity_poly.pdbx_seq_one_letter_code
_entity_poly.pdbx_strand_id
1 'polypeptide(L)' 'MKGRKWRLINDVVGIVTIILSLIILIRPIDGTGHVETWGSRLLALGVLSIFVLLFAGVESLIRRVMRH' A
#
# COMPACT_ATOMS: atom_id res chain seq x y z
N MET A 1 -13.12 -16.05 -9.30
CA MET A 1 -12.12 -15.65 -10.32
C MET A 1 -10.95 -16.64 -10.31
N LYS A 2 -10.51 -17.17 -11.46
CA LYS A 2 -9.37 -18.12 -11.57
C LYS A 2 -8.16 -17.57 -10.79
N GLY A 3 -7.56 -18.36 -9.90
CA GLY A 3 -6.51 -17.91 -8.94
C GLY A 3 -5.33 -17.15 -9.56
N ARG A 4 -5.06 -17.33 -10.86
CA ARG A 4 -4.05 -16.56 -11.60
C ARG A 4 -4.39 -15.07 -11.72
N LYS A 5 -5.65 -14.69 -11.97
CA LYS A 5 -6.06 -13.27 -12.04
C LYS A 5 -5.97 -12.58 -10.69
N TRP A 6 -6.31 -13.31 -9.62
CA TRP A 6 -6.24 -12.80 -8.25
C TRP A 6 -4.79 -12.55 -7.79
N ARG A 7 -3.87 -13.47 -8.11
CA ARG A 7 -2.44 -13.29 -7.84
C ARG A 7 -1.86 -12.06 -8.53
N LEU A 8 -2.20 -11.86 -9.81
CA LEU A 8 -1.74 -10.72 -10.59
C LEU A 8 -2.17 -9.38 -9.99
N ILE A 9 -3.40 -9.28 -9.45
CA ILE A 9 -3.87 -8.07 -8.77
C ILE A 9 -3.00 -7.78 -7.54
N ASN A 10 -2.68 -8.81 -6.74
CA ASN A 10 -1.84 -8.63 -5.56
C ASN A 10 -0.42 -8.21 -5.91
N ASP A 11 0.16 -8.80 -6.96
CA ASP A 11 1.50 -8.44 -7.43
C ASP A 11 1.52 -6.96 -7.86
N VAL A 12 0.49 -6.52 -8.59
CA VAL A 12 0.34 -5.11 -9.00
C VAL A 12 0.21 -4.20 -7.78
N VAL A 13 -0.64 -4.54 -6.81
CA VAL A 13 -0.81 -3.75 -5.58
C VAL A 13 0.50 -3.65 -4.79
N GLY A 14 1.25 -4.74 -4.71
CA GLY A 14 2.57 -4.76 -4.08
C GLY A 14 3.57 -3.83 -4.78
N ILE A 15 3.65 -3.90 -6.11
CA ILE A 15 4.53 -3.05 -6.93
C ILE A 15 4.17 -1.57 -6.75
N VAL A 16 2.87 -1.22 -6.84
CA VAL A 16 2.39 0.15 -6.65
C VAL A 16 2.75 0.66 -5.25
N THR A 17 2.60 -0.18 -4.22
CA THR A 17 2.96 0.16 -2.84
C THR A 17 4.45 0.49 -2.71
N ILE A 18 5.32 -0.30 -3.33
CA ILE A 18 6.77 -0.05 -3.33
C ILE A 18 7.09 1.28 -4.02
N ILE A 19 6.50 1.52 -5.19
CA ILE A 19 6.70 2.77 -5.94
C ILE A 19 6.25 3.98 -5.10
N LEU A 20 5.06 3.92 -4.49
CA LEU A 20 4.55 4.99 -3.62
C LEU A 20 5.45 5.22 -2.41
N SER A 21 5.99 4.15 -1.82
CA SER A 21 6.93 4.26 -0.70
C SER A 21 8.20 5.00 -1.10
N LEU A 22 8.76 4.69 -2.27
CA LEU A 22 9.93 5.38 -2.83
C LEU A 22 9.62 6.85 -3.13
N ILE A 23 8.45 7.14 -3.71
CA ILE A 23 8.02 8.52 -3.97
C ILE A 23 7.95 9.31 -2.66
N ILE A 24 7.38 8.74 -1.60
CA ILE A 24 7.32 9.39 -0.28
C ILE A 24 8.73 9.66 0.28
N LEU A 25 9.67 8.73 0.09
CA LEU A 25 11.05 8.88 0.56
C LEU A 25 11.82 10.00 -0.15
N ILE A 26 11.63 10.15 -1.46
CA ILE A 26 12.41 11.09 -2.28
C ILE A 26 11.73 12.45 -2.45
N ARG A 27 10.42 12.57 -2.23
CA ARG A 27 9.71 13.84 -2.47
C ARG A 27 10.21 14.94 -1.53
N PRO A 28 10.50 16.14 -2.06
CA PRO A 28 10.98 17.27 -1.24
C PRO A 28 9.84 18.05 -0.59
N ILE A 29 8.67 18.09 -1.24
CA ILE A 29 7.51 18.88 -0.83
C ILE A 29 6.28 17.97 -0.92
N ASP A 30 5.35 18.13 0.02
CA ASP A 30 4.07 17.43 0.01
C ASP A 30 3.00 18.17 -0.82
N GLY A 31 1.77 17.65 -0.81
CA GLY A 31 0.63 18.27 -1.51
C GLY A 31 0.10 19.57 -0.87
N THR A 32 0.70 20.03 0.23
CA THR A 32 0.28 21.23 0.97
C THR A 32 1.32 22.36 0.89
N GLY A 33 2.46 22.12 0.23
CA GLY A 33 3.59 23.05 0.20
C GLY A 33 4.51 22.93 1.42
N HIS A 34 4.30 21.91 2.28
CA HIS A 34 5.17 21.61 3.41
C HIS A 34 6.44 20.90 2.93
N VAL A 35 7.59 21.37 3.41
CA VAL A 35 8.89 20.73 3.17
C VAL A 35 8.97 19.47 4.00
N GLU A 36 9.21 18.34 3.33
CA GLU A 36 9.13 17.03 3.97
C GLU A 36 10.29 16.80 4.94
N THR A 37 9.94 16.65 6.22
CA THR A 37 10.88 16.17 7.24
C THR A 37 10.91 14.64 7.28
N TRP A 38 11.96 14.06 7.86
CA TRP A 38 12.00 12.61 8.11
C TRP A 38 10.79 12.12 8.93
N GLY A 39 10.30 12.92 9.87
CA GLY A 39 9.09 12.61 10.64
C GLY A 39 7.84 12.55 9.77
N SER A 40 7.60 13.58 8.93
CA SER A 40 6.47 13.63 8.01
C SER A 40 6.49 12.46 7.01
N ARG A 41 7.68 12.10 6.49
CA ARG A 41 7.86 10.94 5.61
C ARG A 41 7.53 9.62 6.29
N LEU A 42 8.00 9.41 7.52
CA LEU A 42 7.70 8.20 8.29
C LEU A 42 6.21 8.06 8.60
N LEU A 43 5.53 9.17 8.93
CA LEU A 43 4.08 9.18 9.12
C LEU A 43 3.35 8.80 7.83
N ALA A 44 3.76 9.36 6.68
CA ALA A 44 3.17 9.03 5.39
C ALA A 44 3.39 7.55 5.02
N LEU A 45 4.59 7.00 5.27
CA LEU A 45 4.86 5.56 5.11
C LEU A 45 4.05 4.71 6.08
N GLY A 46 3.82 5.18 7.31
CA GLY A 46 2.98 4.51 8.30
C GLY A 46 1.53 4.43 7.83
N VAL A 47 0.97 5.53 7.31
CA VAL A 47 -0.38 5.56 6.74
C VAL A 47 -0.50 4.61 5.54
N LEU A 48 0.48 4.63 4.62
CA LEU A 48 0.53 3.70 3.51
C LEU A 48 0.56 2.24 3.98
N SER A 49 1.35 1.95 5.02
CA SER A 49 1.45 0.61 5.61
C SER A 49 0.14 0.14 6.23
N ILE A 50 -0.56 1.01 6.96
CA ILE A 50 -1.89 0.71 7.52
C ILE A 50 -2.89 0.39 6.41
N PHE A 51 -2.90 1.19 5.34
CA PHE A 51 -3.77 0.96 4.20
C PHE A 51 -3.53 -0.42 3.54
N VAL A 52 -2.26 -0.78 3.34
CA VAL A 52 -1.86 -2.08 2.77
C VAL A 52 -2.28 -3.24 3.67
N LEU A 53 -2.12 -3.10 5.00
CA LEU A 53 -2.56 -4.10 5.97
C LEU A 53 -4.08 -4.28 5.96
N LEU A 54 -4.86 -3.20 5.86
CA LEU A 54 -6.31 -3.27 5.72
C LEU A 54 -6.71 -4.00 4.44
N PHE A 55 -6.07 -3.66 3.31
CA PHE A 55 -6.29 -4.34 2.04
C PHE A 55 -6.01 -5.85 2.15
N ALA A 56 -4.84 -6.22 2.68
CA ALA A 56 -4.45 -7.61 2.89
C ALA A 56 -5.39 -8.35 3.87
N GLY A 57 -5.88 -7.66 4.90
CA GLY A 57 -6.84 -8.18 5.88
C GLY A 57 -8.19 -8.53 5.24
N VAL A 58 -8.75 -7.60 4.45
CA VAL A 58 -9.98 -7.82 3.67
C VAL A 58 -9.76 -8.97 2.69
N GLU A 59 -8.65 -8.99 1.97
CA GLU A 59 -8.32 -10.05 1.02
C GLU A 59 -8.20 -11.42 1.70
N SER A 60 -7.62 -11.47 2.90
CA SER A 60 -7.54 -12.67 3.73
C SER A 60 -8.92 -13.15 4.16
N LEU A 61 -9.81 -12.24 4.58
CA LEU A 61 -11.18 -12.56 4.95
C LEU A 61 -11.96 -13.15 3.77
N ILE A 62 -11.91 -12.50 2.60
CA ILE A 62 -12.58 -12.99 1.38
C ILE A 62 -12.05 -14.39 1.01
N ARG A 63 -10.73 -14.62 1.11
CA ARG A 63 -10.12 -15.95 0.87
C ARG A 63 -10.53 -17.02 1.88
N ARG A 64 -10.90 -16.65 3.11
CA ARG A 64 -11.43 -17.59 4.09
C ARG A 64 -12.88 -17.92 3.80
N VAL A 65 -13.69 -16.91 3.49
CA VAL A 65 -15.12 -17.09 3.15
C VAL A 65 -15.30 -17.92 1.88
N MET A 66 -14.55 -17.63 0.81
CA MET A 66 -14.67 -18.39 -0.46
C MET A 66 -14.05 -19.80 -0.41
N ARG A 67 -13.31 -20.14 0.65
CA ARG A 67 -12.76 -21.49 0.84
C ARG A 67 -13.70 -22.40 1.66
N HIS A 68 -14.71 -21.82 2.30
CA HIS A 68 -15.89 -22.53 2.81
C HIS A 68 -16.95 -22.62 1.71
#